data_AF-A0A5B7JAS5-F1
#
_entry.id   AF-A0A5B7JAS5-F1
#
_cell.length_a   1.000
_cell.length_b   1.000
_cell.length_c   1.000
_cell.angle_alpha   90.00
_cell.angle_beta   90.00
_cell.angle_gamma   90.00
#
_symmetry.space_group_name_H-M   'P 1'
#
loop_
_entity.id
_entity.type
_entity.pdbx_description
1 polymer ?
#
loop_
_entity_poly.entity_id
_entity_poly.type
_entity_poly.pdbx_seq_one_letter_code
_entity_poly.pdbx_strand_id
1 'polypeptide(L)'
;MFPAYKIEESTIKNIVKNNITPTDLSKKINLVIYYRSMKTLQLLIRNNDKPKPRHLQQSHIIYEHTCAIEDCGPQKYIGITRTTLSRRLTCHLQNGAIKQHYTTKHKTEVTRNTLEENTKIIDKESDPRRLL
;
A
#
# COMPACT_ATOMS: atom_id res chain seq x y z
N MET A 1 26.38 -8.52 -0.97
CA MET A 1 26.01 -9.16 0.31
C MET A 1 26.85 -8.48 1.37
N PHE A 2 26.24 -7.69 2.25
CA PHE A 2 26.96 -6.87 3.22
C PHE A 2 27.72 -7.75 4.24
N PRO A 3 28.92 -7.36 4.70
CA PRO A 3 29.78 -8.16 5.57
C PRO A 3 29.24 -8.37 7.00
N ALA A 4 28.12 -7.75 7.36
CA ALA A 4 27.50 -7.82 8.69
C ALA A 4 27.19 -9.25 9.17
N TYR A 5 26.85 -10.17 8.26
CA TYR A 5 26.48 -11.54 8.65
C TYR A 5 27.63 -12.31 9.34
N LYS A 6 28.90 -11.99 9.05
CA LYS A 6 30.07 -12.61 9.71
C LYS A 6 30.23 -12.13 11.15
N ILE A 7 29.87 -10.87 11.41
CA ILE A 7 29.87 -10.28 12.75
C ILE A 7 28.74 -10.92 13.58
N GLU A 8 27.56 -11.08 12.98
CA GLU A 8 26.43 -11.75 13.60
C GLU A 8 26.75 -13.23 13.90
N GLU A 9 27.37 -13.95 12.95
CA GLU A 9 27.82 -15.33 13.15
C GLU A 9 28.75 -15.47 14.35
N SER A 10 29.74 -14.58 14.45
CA SER A 10 30.72 -14.59 15.52
C SER A 10 30.06 -14.30 16.87
N THR A 11 29.14 -13.34 16.89
CA THR A 11 28.35 -13.01 18.09
C THR A 11 27.53 -14.21 18.56
N ILE A 12 26.82 -14.89 17.65
CA ILE A 12 25.99 -16.06 17.99
C ILE A 12 26.86 -17.21 18.53
N LYS A 13 28.01 -17.49 17.89
CA LYS A 13 28.96 -18.51 18.37
C LYS A 13 29.46 -18.19 19.78
N ASN A 14 29.77 -16.92 20.05
CA ASN A 14 30.23 -16.48 21.37
C ASN A 14 29.14 -16.66 22.44
N ILE A 15 27.88 -16.33 22.13
CA ILE A 15 26.76 -16.51 23.06
C ILE A 15 26.60 -17.98 23.42
N VAL A 16 26.59 -18.88 22.43
CA VAL A 16 26.45 -20.33 22.66
C VAL A 16 27.62 -20.87 23.49
N LYS A 17 28.85 -20.45 23.19
CA LYS A 17 30.04 -20.88 23.93
C LYS A 17 30.03 -20.42 25.40
N ASN A 18 29.56 -19.21 25.66
CA ASN A 18 29.64 -18.60 26.99
C ASN A 18 28.47 -18.98 27.91
N ASN A 19 27.31 -19.33 27.34
CA ASN A 19 26.08 -19.53 28.11
C ASN A 19 25.56 -20.97 28.11
N ILE A 20 26.16 -21.88 27.32
CA ILE A 20 25.68 -23.25 27.21
C ILE A 20 26.82 -24.21 27.55
N THR A 21 26.59 -25.02 28.58
CA THR A 21 27.46 -26.13 28.96
C THR A 21 26.78 -27.46 28.62
N PRO A 22 27.48 -28.42 28.00
CA PRO A 22 26.94 -29.76 27.81
C PRO A 22 26.67 -30.42 29.17
N THR A 23 25.54 -31.09 29.32
CA THR A 23 25.24 -31.90 30.52
C THR A 23 26.22 -33.06 30.70
N ASP A 24 26.79 -33.54 29.59
CA ASP A 24 27.80 -34.59 29.53
C ASP A 24 29.15 -34.00 29.14
N LEU A 25 30.11 -34.02 30.07
CA LEU A 25 31.45 -33.42 29.90
C LEU A 25 32.28 -34.09 28.79
N SER A 26 31.91 -35.29 28.35
CA SER A 26 32.59 -35.97 27.24
C SER A 26 32.16 -35.46 25.86
N LYS A 27 31.06 -34.70 25.79
CA LYS A 27 30.45 -34.25 24.53
C LYS A 27 30.71 -32.77 24.28
N LYS A 28 30.85 -32.42 23.01
CA LYS A 28 31.05 -31.04 22.55
C LYS A 28 29.83 -30.58 21.76
N ILE A 29 29.39 -29.34 22.01
CA ILE A 29 28.31 -28.70 21.25
C ILE A 29 28.92 -28.12 19.97
N ASN A 30 28.39 -28.53 18.82
CA ASN A 30 28.76 -27.98 17.52
C ASN A 30 27.58 -27.17 16.94
N LEU A 31 27.79 -25.89 16.68
CA LEU A 31 26.78 -25.00 16.10
C LEU A 31 26.99 -24.89 14.59
N VAL A 32 26.04 -25.38 13.81
CA VAL A 32 26.02 -25.26 12.34
C VAL A 32 25.00 -24.20 11.93
N ILE A 33 25.47 -23.12 11.31
CA ILE A 33 24.64 -21.98 10.88
C ILE A 33 24.42 -22.07 9.37
N TYR A 34 23.16 -22.19 8.96
CA TYR A 34 22.78 -22.20 7.55
C TYR A 34 22.30 -20.81 7.12
N TYR A 35 22.91 -20.27 6.07
CA TYR A 35 22.45 -19.03 5.45
C TYR A 35 21.50 -19.34 4.29
N ARG A 36 20.29 -18.78 4.34
CA ARG A 36 19.40 -18.81 3.17
C ARG A 36 19.89 -17.79 2.15
N SER A 37 20.23 -18.25 0.95
CA SER A 37 20.57 -17.37 -0.17
C SER A 37 19.36 -16.54 -0.58
N MET A 38 19.50 -15.21 -0.60
CA MET A 38 18.48 -14.34 -1.19
C MET A 38 18.42 -14.47 -2.73
N LYS A 39 19.39 -15.14 -3.36
CA LYS A 39 19.37 -15.38 -4.82
C LYS A 39 18.16 -16.24 -5.24
N THR A 40 17.72 -17.20 -4.41
CA THR A 40 16.47 -17.94 -4.69
C THR A 40 15.22 -17.07 -4.62
N LEU A 41 15.25 -15.97 -3.84
CA LEU A 41 14.15 -14.99 -3.81
C LEU A 41 14.07 -14.20 -5.13
N GLN A 42 15.20 -14.03 -5.82
CA GLN A 42 15.31 -13.39 -7.14
C GLN A 42 15.07 -14.37 -8.30
N LEU A 43 15.30 -15.68 -8.11
CA LEU A 43 14.95 -16.74 -9.07
C LEU A 43 13.44 -16.97 -9.17
N LEU A 44 12.70 -16.68 -8.11
CA LEU A 44 11.26 -16.51 -8.19
C LEU A 44 11.00 -15.18 -8.92
N ILE A 45 10.89 -15.25 -10.24
CA ILE A 45 10.36 -14.14 -11.02
C ILE A 45 9.03 -13.78 -10.37
N ARG A 46 8.97 -12.63 -9.71
CA ARG A 46 7.68 -12.00 -9.38
C ARG A 46 7.12 -11.54 -10.73
N ASN A 47 6.56 -12.48 -11.51
CA ASN A 47 5.67 -12.21 -12.62
C ASN A 47 4.42 -11.57 -12.00
N ASN A 48 4.53 -10.33 -11.57
CA ASN A 48 3.38 -9.48 -11.48
C ASN A 48 3.23 -8.84 -12.87
N ASP A 49 2.96 -9.68 -13.88
CA ASP A 49 2.63 -9.29 -15.26
C ASP A 49 1.28 -8.60 -15.36
N LYS A 50 0.66 -8.31 -14.21
CA LYS A 50 -0.59 -7.56 -14.18
C LYS A 50 -0.27 -6.15 -14.67
N PRO A 51 -0.81 -5.73 -15.81
CA PRO A 51 -0.62 -4.37 -16.28
C PRO A 51 -1.04 -3.41 -15.19
N LYS A 52 -0.34 -2.28 -15.08
CA LYS A 52 -0.74 -1.24 -14.13
C LYS A 52 -2.22 -0.91 -14.37
N PRO A 53 -3.07 -1.00 -13.34
CA PRO A 53 -4.49 -0.75 -13.50
C PRO A 53 -4.71 0.66 -14.03
N ARG A 54 -5.64 0.80 -14.98
CA ARG A 54 -6.08 2.10 -15.50
C ARG A 54 -6.51 2.99 -14.34
N HIS A 55 -6.43 4.31 -14.50
CA HIS A 55 -6.73 5.30 -13.45
C HIS A 55 -7.99 4.96 -12.63
N LEU A 56 -9.11 4.68 -13.30
CA LEU A 56 -10.39 4.37 -12.65
C LEU A 56 -10.49 2.98 -12.01
N GLN A 57 -9.60 2.07 -12.37
CA GLN A 57 -9.55 0.70 -11.84
C GLN A 57 -8.65 0.61 -10.60
N GLN A 58 -8.01 1.70 -10.19
CA GLN A 58 -7.20 1.72 -8.98
C GLN A 58 -8.07 1.64 -7.73
N SER A 59 -7.60 0.88 -6.75
CA SER A 59 -8.23 0.65 -5.44
C SER A 59 -7.26 0.98 -4.32
N HIS A 60 -7.76 1.19 -3.10
CA HIS A 60 -6.96 1.52 -1.92
C HIS A 60 -6.21 2.85 -2.10
N ILE A 61 -6.99 3.88 -2.44
CA ILE A 61 -6.48 5.18 -2.85
C ILE A 61 -7.14 6.31 -2.05
N ILE A 62 -6.41 7.40 -1.95
CA ILE A 62 -6.87 8.70 -1.50
C ILE A 62 -7.02 9.57 -2.76
N TYR A 63 -8.19 10.15 -2.97
CA TYR A 63 -8.49 10.97 -4.14
C TYR A 63 -9.04 12.33 -3.72
N GLU A 64 -8.80 13.33 -4.58
CA GLU A 64 -9.37 14.67 -4.49
C GLU A 64 -10.25 14.91 -5.70
N HIS A 65 -11.49 15.33 -5.45
CA HIS A 65 -12.39 15.87 -6.45
C HIS A 65 -12.47 17.39 -6.29
N THR A 66 -12.31 18.12 -7.38
CA THR A 66 -12.39 19.59 -7.40
C THR A 66 -13.62 20.03 -8.19
N CYS A 67 -14.41 20.97 -7.68
CA CYS A 67 -15.52 21.50 -8.47
C CYS A 67 -15.00 22.34 -9.64
N ALA A 68 -15.45 22.04 -10.86
CA ALA A 68 -15.05 22.75 -12.08
C ALA A 68 -15.97 23.93 -12.46
N ILE A 69 -17.02 24.19 -11.70
CA ILE A 69 -17.97 25.27 -12.01
C ILE A 69 -17.35 26.61 -11.59
N GLU A 70 -17.23 27.51 -12.57
CA GLU A 70 -16.78 28.89 -12.35
C GLU A 70 -17.69 29.56 -11.31
N ASP A 71 -17.10 30.34 -10.40
CA ASP A 71 -17.77 30.97 -9.24
C ASP A 71 -18.06 30.06 -8.02
N CYS A 72 -17.69 28.77 -8.05
CA CYS A 72 -17.78 27.89 -6.87
C CYS A 72 -16.67 28.13 -5.82
N GLY A 73 -15.60 28.85 -6.19
CA GLY A 73 -14.36 28.90 -5.42
C GLY A 73 -13.62 27.54 -5.36
N PRO A 74 -12.48 27.44 -4.66
CA PRO A 74 -11.68 26.21 -4.59
C PRO A 74 -12.29 25.17 -3.64
N GLN A 75 -13.49 24.67 -3.97
CA GLN A 75 -14.15 23.60 -3.26
C GLN A 75 -13.54 22.25 -3.65
N LYS A 76 -12.95 21.59 -2.65
CA LYS A 76 -12.29 20.29 -2.80
C LYS A 76 -12.95 19.28 -1.87
N TYR A 77 -13.19 18.10 -2.40
CA TYR A 77 -13.61 16.93 -1.66
C TYR A 77 -12.47 15.92 -1.64
N ILE A 78 -12.01 15.53 -0.46
CA ILE A 78 -11.02 14.45 -0.31
C ILE A 78 -11.75 13.22 0.21
N GLY A 79 -11.52 12.10 -0.45
CA GLY A 79 -12.11 10.83 -0.07
C GLY A 79 -11.11 9.69 -0.16
N ILE A 80 -11.41 8.65 0.61
CA ILE A 80 -10.68 7.38 0.54
C ILE A 80 -11.58 6.30 -0.07
N THR A 81 -10.98 5.32 -0.73
CA THR A 81 -11.70 4.13 -1.16
C THR A 81 -10.83 2.89 -1.13
N ARG A 82 -11.40 1.80 -0.59
CA ARG A 82 -10.84 0.44 -0.67
C ARG A 82 -11.29 -0.31 -1.92
N THR A 83 -12.42 0.11 -2.51
CA THR A 83 -12.90 -0.39 -3.81
C THR A 83 -12.29 0.42 -4.95
N THR A 84 -12.58 0.07 -6.19
CA THR A 84 -12.10 0.82 -7.36
C THR A 84 -12.63 2.26 -7.36
N LEU A 85 -11.83 3.19 -7.87
CA LEU A 85 -12.23 4.59 -8.05
C LEU A 85 -13.54 4.69 -8.85
N SER A 86 -13.65 3.92 -9.93
CA SER A 86 -14.86 3.82 -10.76
C SER A 86 -16.12 3.49 -9.95
N ARG A 87 -16.04 2.51 -9.04
CA ARG A 87 -17.17 2.16 -8.18
C ARG A 87 -17.48 3.29 -7.21
N ARG A 88 -16.46 3.89 -6.60
CA ARG A 88 -16.64 5.00 -5.66
C ARG A 88 -17.27 6.23 -6.31
N LEU A 89 -16.86 6.60 -7.51
CA LEU A 89 -17.46 7.69 -8.28
C LEU A 89 -18.92 7.40 -8.62
N THR A 90 -19.24 6.14 -8.95
CA THR A 90 -20.63 5.72 -9.18
C THR A 90 -21.49 5.91 -7.92
N CYS A 91 -20.97 5.57 -6.74
CA CYS A 91 -21.66 5.82 -5.48
C CYS A 91 -21.88 7.32 -5.23
N HIS A 92 -20.89 8.15 -5.57
CA HIS A 92 -21.03 9.60 -5.46
C HIS A 92 -22.10 10.17 -6.38
N LEU A 93 -22.20 9.64 -7.60
CA LEU A 93 -23.23 10.00 -8.58
C LEU A 93 -24.64 9.58 -8.15
N GLN A 94 -24.77 8.47 -7.42
CA GLN A 94 -26.08 8.00 -6.93
C GLN A 94 -26.57 8.83 -5.75
N ASN A 95 -25.82 8.85 -4.64
CA ASN A 95 -26.21 9.49 -3.38
C ASN A 95 -24.99 9.97 -2.57
N GLY A 96 -24.04 10.67 -3.22
CA GLY A 96 -22.85 11.20 -2.54
C GLY A 96 -22.89 12.68 -2.21
N ALA A 97 -21.95 13.08 -1.35
CA ALA A 97 -21.71 14.48 -1.01
C ALA A 97 -21.37 15.35 -2.23
N ILE A 98 -20.65 14.78 -3.22
CA ILE A 98 -20.32 15.51 -4.45
C ILE A 98 -21.60 15.83 -5.24
N LYS A 99 -22.50 14.86 -5.43
CA LYS A 99 -23.79 15.13 -6.08
C LYS A 99 -24.59 16.18 -5.32
N GLN A 100 -24.69 16.05 -4.00
CA GLN A 100 -25.40 17.02 -3.17
C GLN A 100 -24.83 18.43 -3.33
N HIS A 101 -23.51 18.59 -3.37
CA HIS A 101 -22.86 19.88 -3.63
C HIS A 101 -23.31 20.48 -4.97
N TYR A 102 -23.25 19.71 -6.07
CA TYR A 102 -23.66 20.18 -7.39
C TYR A 102 -25.14 20.53 -7.45
N THR A 103 -26.02 19.72 -6.85
CA THR A 103 -27.46 20.00 -6.85
C THR A 103 -27.83 21.20 -5.98
N THR A 104 -27.21 21.36 -4.81
CA THR A 104 -27.56 22.43 -3.86
C THR A 104 -26.96 23.78 -4.21
N LYS A 105 -25.67 23.82 -4.57
CA LYS A 105 -24.97 25.07 -4.88
C LYS A 105 -25.15 25.49 -6.32
N HIS A 106 -25.08 24.54 -7.25
CA HIS A 106 -25.03 24.82 -8.68
C HIS A 106 -26.32 24.50 -9.42
N LYS A 107 -27.30 23.91 -8.72
CA LYS A 107 -28.59 23.47 -9.30
C LYS A 107 -28.42 22.65 -10.58
N THR A 108 -27.31 21.92 -10.67
CA THR A 108 -26.92 21.12 -11.84
C THR A 108 -26.78 19.65 -11.46
N GLU A 109 -27.06 18.79 -12.43
CA GLU A 109 -26.81 17.37 -12.28
C GLU A 109 -25.35 17.05 -12.60
N VAL A 110 -24.68 16.35 -11.69
CA VAL A 110 -23.32 15.88 -11.93
C VAL A 110 -23.37 14.68 -12.86
N THR A 111 -22.55 14.67 -13.91
CA THR A 111 -22.41 13.51 -14.80
C THR A 111 -21.21 12.65 -14.41
N ARG A 112 -21.18 11.41 -14.91
CA ARG A 112 -20.05 10.51 -14.69
C ARG A 112 -18.74 11.09 -15.24
N ASN A 113 -18.77 11.65 -16.45
CA ASN A 113 -17.57 12.22 -17.09
C ASN A 113 -17.01 13.40 -16.28
N THR A 114 -17.90 14.26 -15.79
CA THR A 114 -17.52 15.38 -14.91
C THR A 114 -16.81 14.89 -13.64
N LEU A 115 -17.25 13.78 -13.06
CA LEU A 115 -16.58 13.20 -11.89
C LEU A 115 -15.20 12.64 -12.25
N GLU A 116 -15.07 11.97 -13.39
CA GLU A 116 -13.82 11.32 -13.81
C GLU A 116 -12.74 12.35 -14.18
N GLU A 117 -13.10 13.41 -14.91
CA GLU A 117 -12.18 14.49 -15.32
C GLU A 117 -11.71 15.33 -14.12
N ASN A 118 -12.59 15.56 -13.16
CA ASN A 118 -12.32 16.45 -12.03
C ASN A 118 -11.83 15.72 -10.77
N THR A 119 -11.53 14.43 -10.89
CA THR A 119 -10.99 13.63 -9.78
C THR A 119 -9.57 13.18 -10.07
N LYS A 120 -8.66 13.48 -9.16
CA LYS A 120 -7.27 13.01 -9.20
C LYS A 120 -6.95 12.13 -8.00
N ILE A 121 -6.07 11.16 -8.22
CA ILE A 121 -5.51 10.34 -7.14
C ILE A 121 -4.33 11.11 -6.53
N ILE A 122 -4.36 11.33 -5.22
CA ILE A 122 -3.29 12.02 -4.49
C ILE A 122 -2.29 11.00 -3.95
N ASP A 123 -2.78 9.91 -3.39
CA ASP A 123 -1.94 8.91 -2.74
C ASP A 123 -2.56 7.51 -2.77
N LYS A 124 -1.75 6.50 -2.50
CA LYS A 124 -2.11 5.09 -2.49
C LYS A 124 -1.44 4.38 -1.33
N GLU A 125 -2.25 3.71 -0.51
CA GLU A 125 -1.77 2.86 0.57
C GLU A 125 -2.31 1.45 0.34
N SER A 126 -1.45 0.44 0.42
CA SER A 126 -1.84 -0.95 0.18
C SER A 126 -2.25 -1.66 1.46
N ASP A 127 -1.78 -1.19 2.62
CA ASP A 127 -2.16 -1.74 3.92
C ASP A 127 -3.56 -1.22 4.32
N PRO A 128 -4.58 -2.09 4.39
CA PRO A 128 -5.93 -1.68 4.77
C PRO A 128 -5.98 -1.02 6.16
N ARG A 129 -5.05 -1.35 7.07
CA ARG A 129 -5.01 -0.81 8.43
C ARG A 129 -4.51 0.63 8.48
N ARG A 130 -3.65 1.03 7.54
CA ARG A 130 -3.11 2.40 7.44
C ARG A 130 -4.03 3.35 6.66
N LEU A 131 -5.04 2.79 6.01
CA LEU A 131 -6.12 3.49 5.31
C LEU A 131 -7.33 3.83 6.20
N LEU A 132 -7.34 3.40 7.47
CA LEU A 132 -8.39 3.69 8.44
C LEU A 132 -7.99 4.81 9.40
#